data_AF-A0A6T6D9N6-F1
#
_entry.id   AF-A0A6T6D9N6-F1
#
_cell.length_a   1.000
_cell.length_b   1.000
_cell.length_c   1.000
_cell.angle_alpha   90.00
_cell.angle_beta   90.00
_cell.angle_gamma   90.00
#
_symmetry.space_group_name_H-M   'P 1'
#
loop_
_entity.id
_entity.type
_entity.pdbx_description
1 polymer ?
#
loop_
_entity_poly.entity_id
_entity_poly.type
_entity_poly.pdbx_seq_one_letter_code
_entity_poly.pdbx_strand_id
1 'polypeptide(L)'
;KDPAYGADVLRLWVASVDYSGDVAVGPNIIKQTFEGYRKLRNTARYIIGNLADFEPASAAGSNAIAYEDLPSLDKYMLGRFSEVLKEVDEAMDQYQFQRAIQELLRFASADLSNFYLDVAKDRLYISSLDDPRRRSCQTVLQMVIEGFAKAVSPILPHMAEDIWQNLPFETSGNSVFEGGWPKHLAEFDLYESEKWELVRNLRDDVNKVLELARIDKLVGASLEASAYVYTSDDKVKAILQSLEGDESLIHPPVKTNGVDEFRTVLMLSGVKIVDDVATIEAECDEKYISTTDTASGCTVGVAKAKGKKCERCWFYDTQIGEQDLPHSDVCQRCNDAIAAWEEVNSEKFVKAAPEEPVETMA
;
A
#
# COMPACT_ATOMS: atom_id res chain seq x y z
N LYS A 1 26.27 9.00 -25.47
CA LYS A 1 27.05 8.63 -24.26
C LYS A 1 26.11 7.79 -23.41
N ASP A 2 26.33 6.48 -23.41
CA ASP A 2 25.58 5.53 -22.56
C ASP A 2 25.65 6.00 -21.11
N PRO A 3 24.55 6.01 -20.34
CA PRO A 3 24.60 6.59 -19.02
C PRO A 3 25.52 5.73 -18.13
N ALA A 4 26.46 6.38 -17.47
CA ALA A 4 27.12 5.79 -16.32
C ALA A 4 26.05 5.65 -15.23
N TYR A 5 25.63 4.43 -14.92
CA TYR A 5 24.52 4.13 -14.00
C TYR A 5 24.80 4.50 -12.52
N GLY A 6 25.97 5.04 -12.21
CA GLY A 6 26.36 5.46 -10.85
C GLY A 6 27.00 4.32 -10.03
N ALA A 7 27.69 4.70 -8.95
CA ALA A 7 28.43 3.75 -8.11
C ALA A 7 27.52 2.71 -7.45
N ASP A 8 26.35 3.13 -6.97
CA ASP A 8 25.40 2.24 -6.30
C ASP A 8 24.84 1.15 -7.22
N VAL A 9 24.63 1.44 -8.51
CA VAL A 9 24.17 0.41 -9.45
C VAL A 9 25.24 -0.65 -9.66
N LEU A 10 26.51 -0.25 -9.72
CA LEU A 10 27.60 -1.23 -9.80
C LEU A 10 27.72 -2.06 -8.51
N ARG A 11 27.59 -1.42 -7.34
CA ARG A 11 27.58 -2.14 -6.05
C ARG A 11 26.41 -3.09 -5.93
N LEU A 12 25.22 -2.68 -6.39
CA LEU A 12 24.04 -3.54 -6.46
C LEU A 12 24.28 -4.76 -7.35
N TRP A 13 24.93 -4.57 -8.51
CA TRP A 13 25.29 -5.67 -9.39
C TRP A 13 26.22 -6.66 -8.66
N VAL A 14 27.28 -6.17 -8.02
CA VAL A 14 28.21 -7.01 -7.22
C VAL A 14 27.46 -7.78 -6.12
N ALA A 15 26.55 -7.12 -5.41
CA ALA A 15 25.76 -7.77 -4.37
C ALA A 15 24.75 -8.78 -4.93
N SER A 16 24.30 -8.64 -6.18
CA SER A 16 23.26 -9.48 -6.77
C SER A 16 23.75 -10.78 -7.40
N VAL A 17 25.07 -10.98 -7.52
CA VAL A 17 25.68 -12.15 -8.16
C VAL A 17 26.20 -13.16 -7.14
N ASP A 18 26.18 -14.43 -7.49
CA ASP A 18 26.89 -15.48 -6.75
C ASP A 18 28.40 -15.37 -7.04
N TYR A 19 29.13 -14.76 -6.12
CA TYR A 19 30.57 -14.52 -6.25
C TYR A 19 31.43 -15.76 -5.96
N SER A 20 30.84 -16.91 -5.63
CA SER A 20 31.59 -18.16 -5.43
C SER A 20 32.15 -18.74 -6.73
N GLY A 21 31.62 -18.32 -7.88
CA GLY A 21 32.08 -18.67 -9.21
C GLY A 21 32.31 -17.46 -10.12
N ASP A 22 32.47 -17.71 -11.42
CA ASP A 22 32.57 -16.65 -12.43
C ASP A 22 31.26 -15.88 -12.54
N VAL A 23 31.35 -14.55 -12.55
CA VAL A 23 30.18 -13.65 -12.61
C VAL A 23 30.05 -12.97 -13.97
N ALA A 24 28.83 -12.91 -14.48
CA ALA A 24 28.54 -12.28 -15.76
C ALA A 24 28.35 -10.76 -15.59
N VAL A 25 28.93 -9.98 -16.50
CA VAL A 25 28.71 -8.54 -16.62
C VAL A 25 28.47 -8.16 -18.07
N GLY A 26 27.50 -7.29 -18.32
CA GLY A 26 27.19 -6.80 -19.65
C GLY A 26 26.10 -5.73 -19.63
N PRO A 27 25.88 -5.03 -20.77
CA PRO A 27 24.96 -3.89 -20.82
C PRO A 27 23.54 -4.23 -20.35
N ASN A 28 23.01 -5.39 -20.75
CA ASN A 28 21.67 -5.82 -20.35
C ASN A 28 21.57 -6.14 -18.85
N ILE A 29 22.62 -6.73 -18.27
CA ILE A 29 22.69 -7.05 -16.83
C ILE A 29 22.67 -5.75 -16.04
N ILE A 30 23.54 -4.79 -16.37
CA ILE A 30 23.60 -3.51 -15.67
C ILE A 30 22.29 -2.72 -15.84
N LYS A 31 21.67 -2.76 -17.02
CA LYS A 31 20.34 -2.16 -17.23
C LYS A 31 19.29 -2.78 -16.30
N GLN A 32 19.26 -4.11 -16.16
CA GLN A 32 18.32 -4.78 -15.25
C GLN A 32 18.62 -4.44 -13.78
N THR A 33 19.89 -4.38 -13.40
CA THR A 33 20.30 -3.91 -12.07
C THR A 33 19.83 -2.48 -11.80
N PHE A 34 19.92 -1.58 -12.79
CA PHE A 34 19.41 -0.22 -12.68
C PHE A 34 17.89 -0.18 -12.45
N GLU A 35 17.12 -1.05 -13.09
CA GLU A 35 15.67 -1.13 -12.83
C GLU A 35 15.36 -1.56 -11.39
N GLY A 36 16.12 -2.50 -10.84
CA GLY A 36 16.04 -2.89 -9.43
C GLY A 36 16.38 -1.72 -8.49
N TYR A 37 17.48 -1.03 -8.75
CA TYR A 37 17.85 0.20 -8.03
C TYR A 37 16.74 1.26 -8.09
N ARG A 38 16.20 1.53 -9.29
CA ARG A 38 15.13 2.51 -9.51
C ARG A 38 13.86 2.13 -8.76
N LYS A 39 13.54 0.83 -8.64
CA LYS A 39 12.42 0.34 -7.84
C LYS A 39 12.60 0.68 -6.36
N LEU A 40 13.75 0.33 -5.76
CA LEU A 40 14.07 0.66 -4.36
C LEU A 40 13.97 2.18 -4.12
N ARG A 41 14.59 2.98 -4.99
CA ARG A 41 14.58 4.46 -4.88
C ARG A 41 13.18 5.05 -5.01
N ASN A 42 12.36 4.58 -5.95
CA ASN A 42 11.01 5.09 -6.13
C ASN A 42 10.10 4.74 -4.95
N THR A 43 10.23 3.55 -4.38
CA THR A 43 9.52 3.17 -3.17
C THR A 43 9.91 4.10 -2.01
N ALA A 44 11.20 4.31 -1.78
CA ALA A 44 11.68 5.25 -0.76
C ALA A 44 11.15 6.69 -0.98
N ARG A 45 11.23 7.20 -2.21
CA ARG A 45 10.70 8.54 -2.57
C ARG A 45 9.21 8.66 -2.25
N TYR A 46 8.42 7.63 -2.57
CA TYR A 46 7.00 7.63 -2.25
C TYR A 46 6.76 7.73 -0.75
N ILE A 47 7.51 6.96 0.05
CA ILE A 47 7.37 6.97 1.50
C ILE A 47 7.71 8.36 2.06
N ILE A 48 8.88 8.92 1.70
CA ILE A 48 9.32 10.25 2.14
C ILE A 48 8.29 11.33 1.77
N GLY A 49 7.76 11.29 0.55
CA GLY A 49 6.78 12.27 0.07
C GLY A 49 5.46 12.27 0.84
N ASN A 50 5.19 11.25 1.65
CA ASN A 50 4.00 11.14 2.49
C ASN A 50 4.27 11.45 3.98
N LEU A 51 5.45 11.96 4.33
CA LEU A 51 5.87 12.24 5.71
C LEU A 51 6.16 13.72 5.99
N ALA A 52 5.89 14.62 5.03
CA ALA A 52 6.26 16.04 5.14
C ALA A 52 5.67 16.76 6.36
N ASP A 53 4.52 16.32 6.85
CA ASP A 53 3.80 16.86 8.00
C ASP A 53 3.74 15.89 9.19
N PHE A 54 4.61 14.87 9.20
CA PHE A 54 4.68 13.87 10.26
C PHE A 54 5.73 14.24 11.30
N GLU A 55 5.36 14.15 12.57
CA GLU A 55 6.25 14.34 13.71
C GLU A 55 6.43 13.00 14.45
N PRO A 56 7.65 12.42 14.47
CA PRO A 56 7.89 11.11 15.05
C PRO A 56 7.72 11.10 16.58
N ALA A 57 7.63 9.89 17.16
CA ALA A 57 7.43 9.69 18.60
C ALA A 57 8.48 10.34 19.50
N SER A 58 9.68 10.60 18.97
CA SER A 58 10.77 11.31 19.66
C SER A 58 10.60 12.83 19.71
N ALA A 59 9.72 13.41 18.90
CA ALA A 59 9.51 14.85 18.80
C ALA A 59 8.52 15.39 19.85
N ALA A 60 8.68 16.66 20.24
CA ALA A 60 7.83 17.28 21.26
C ALA A 60 6.35 17.43 20.83
N GLY A 61 6.08 17.58 19.53
CA GLY A 61 4.73 17.67 18.94
C GLY A 61 4.28 16.37 18.27
N SER A 62 4.84 15.23 18.68
CA SER A 62 4.58 13.91 18.09
C SER A 62 3.11 13.68 17.73
N ASN A 63 2.90 13.29 16.48
CA ASN A 63 1.62 12.79 15.98
C ASN A 63 1.72 11.30 15.57
N ALA A 64 2.73 10.61 16.08
CA ALA A 64 2.88 9.16 15.97
C ALA A 64 1.82 8.41 16.81
N ILE A 65 1.41 7.24 16.32
CA ILE A 65 0.46 6.35 16.99
C ILE A 65 1.22 5.22 17.69
N ALA A 66 0.85 4.91 18.94
CA ALA A 66 1.46 3.81 19.69
C ALA A 66 1.16 2.46 19.01
N TYR A 67 2.08 1.50 19.12
CA TYR A 67 1.97 0.21 18.43
C TYR A 67 0.67 -0.52 18.80
N GLU A 68 0.26 -0.51 20.07
CA GLU A 68 -0.97 -1.11 20.56
C GLU A 68 -2.24 -0.55 19.89
N ASP A 69 -2.21 0.72 19.49
CA ASP A 69 -3.32 1.43 18.87
C ASP A 69 -3.30 1.37 17.33
N LEU A 70 -2.26 0.78 16.75
CA LEU A 70 -2.20 0.58 15.30
C LEU A 70 -3.27 -0.41 14.82
N PRO A 71 -3.88 -0.17 13.64
CA PRO A 71 -4.68 -1.15 12.92
C PRO A 71 -3.95 -2.48 12.70
N SER A 72 -4.71 -3.55 12.51
CA SER A 72 -4.12 -4.88 12.29
C SER A 72 -3.23 -4.91 11.05
N LEU A 73 -3.60 -4.24 9.97
CA LEU A 73 -2.79 -4.15 8.74
C LEU A 73 -1.42 -3.50 9.00
N ASP A 74 -1.41 -2.47 9.84
CA ASP A 74 -0.22 -1.70 10.19
C ASP A 74 0.72 -2.54 11.07
N LYS A 75 0.18 -3.23 12.08
CA LYS A 75 0.93 -4.19 12.91
C LYS A 75 1.52 -5.33 12.07
N TYR A 76 0.72 -5.87 11.16
CA TYR A 76 1.15 -6.91 10.23
C TYR A 76 2.34 -6.44 9.37
N MET A 77 2.27 -5.21 8.82
CA MET A 77 3.34 -4.66 7.99
C MET A 77 4.63 -4.43 8.78
N LEU A 78 4.55 -3.99 10.04
CA LEU A 78 5.72 -3.87 10.91
C LEU A 78 6.33 -5.22 11.29
N GLY A 79 5.50 -6.23 11.56
CA GLY A 79 5.95 -7.61 11.77
C GLY A 79 6.67 -8.17 10.53
N ARG A 80 6.10 -7.98 9.34
CA ARG A 80 6.77 -8.36 8.07
C ARG A 80 8.07 -7.63 7.84
N PHE A 81 8.12 -6.35 8.16
CA PHE A 81 9.36 -5.59 8.06
C PHE A 81 10.42 -6.07 9.05
N SER A 82 10.01 -6.48 10.26
CA SER A 82 10.91 -7.09 11.24
C SER A 82 11.54 -8.38 10.72
N GLU A 83 10.75 -9.25 10.09
CA GLU A 83 11.25 -10.48 9.46
C GLU A 83 12.21 -10.16 8.30
N VAL A 84 11.90 -9.15 7.48
CA VAL A 84 12.81 -8.67 6.41
C VAL A 84 14.14 -8.21 7.00
N LEU A 85 14.14 -7.43 8.08
CA LEU A 85 15.35 -6.95 8.71
C LEU A 85 16.20 -8.10 9.30
N LYS A 86 15.57 -9.09 9.95
CA LYS A 86 16.27 -10.29 10.44
C LYS A 86 16.92 -11.05 9.29
N GLU A 87 16.23 -11.17 8.17
CA GLU A 87 16.68 -12.02 7.06
C GLU A 87 17.82 -11.36 6.29
N VAL A 88 17.77 -10.03 6.19
CA VAL A 88 18.87 -9.22 5.65
C VAL A 88 20.08 -9.26 6.59
N ASP A 89 19.89 -9.12 7.90
CA ASP A 89 20.98 -9.19 8.88
C ASP A 89 21.69 -10.55 8.81
N GLU A 90 20.91 -11.64 8.86
CA GLU A 90 21.44 -13.00 8.75
C GLU A 90 22.14 -13.25 7.40
N ALA A 91 21.58 -12.73 6.30
CA ALA A 91 22.18 -12.85 4.98
C ALA A 91 23.53 -12.10 4.92
N MET A 92 23.61 -10.90 5.48
CA MET A 92 24.84 -10.11 5.53
C MET A 92 25.91 -10.80 6.39
N ASP A 93 25.53 -11.37 7.54
CA ASP A 93 26.42 -12.13 8.43
C ASP A 93 27.02 -13.37 7.75
N GLN A 94 26.25 -14.01 6.87
CA GLN A 94 26.68 -15.16 6.08
C GLN A 94 27.35 -14.77 4.76
N TYR A 95 27.60 -13.48 4.53
CA TYR A 95 28.12 -12.91 3.27
C TYR A 95 27.22 -13.21 2.05
N GLN A 96 25.96 -13.58 2.25
CA GLN A 96 24.99 -13.87 1.19
C GLN A 96 24.28 -12.59 0.71
N PHE A 97 25.04 -11.63 0.18
CA PHE A 97 24.54 -10.32 -0.25
C PHE A 97 23.40 -10.40 -1.28
N GLN A 98 23.39 -11.45 -2.12
CA GLN A 98 22.34 -11.69 -3.09
C GLN A 98 21.00 -11.95 -2.40
N ARG A 99 21.01 -12.73 -1.32
CA ARG A 99 19.83 -13.04 -0.49
C ARG A 99 19.29 -11.77 0.16
N ALA A 100 20.17 -10.96 0.74
CA ALA A 100 19.80 -9.66 1.34
C ALA A 100 19.11 -8.73 0.34
N ILE A 101 19.68 -8.56 -0.87
CA ILE A 101 19.12 -7.68 -1.90
C ILE A 101 17.81 -8.21 -2.48
N GLN A 102 17.72 -9.52 -2.70
CA GLN A 102 16.48 -10.14 -3.16
C GLN A 102 15.34 -9.92 -2.16
N GLU A 103 15.63 -10.04 -0.87
CA GLU A 103 14.64 -9.82 0.19
C GLU A 103 14.18 -8.35 0.24
N LEU A 104 15.11 -7.39 0.16
CA LEU A 104 14.77 -5.97 0.11
C LEU A 104 13.97 -5.59 -1.15
N LEU A 105 14.32 -6.14 -2.31
CA LEU A 105 13.59 -5.93 -3.57
C LEU A 105 12.19 -6.55 -3.52
N ARG A 106 12.06 -7.74 -2.94
CA ARG A 106 10.80 -8.44 -2.73
C ARG A 106 9.91 -7.60 -1.82
N PHE A 107 10.41 -7.17 -0.66
CA PHE A 107 9.67 -6.32 0.27
C PHE A 107 9.21 -5.00 -0.37
N ALA A 108 10.12 -4.29 -1.06
CA ALA A 108 9.80 -3.04 -1.72
C ALA A 108 8.73 -3.19 -2.83
N SER A 109 8.66 -4.36 -3.47
CA SER A 109 7.77 -4.63 -4.59
C SER A 109 6.45 -5.26 -4.15
N ALA A 110 6.50 -6.42 -3.52
CA ALA A 110 5.33 -7.23 -3.16
C ALA A 110 4.61 -6.67 -1.93
N ASP A 111 5.32 -6.53 -0.80
CA ASP A 111 4.71 -6.12 0.47
C ASP A 111 4.35 -4.63 0.47
N LEU A 112 5.27 -3.77 0.03
CA LEU A 112 5.06 -2.33 0.00
C LEU A 112 4.26 -1.87 -1.22
N SER A 113 4.86 -1.87 -2.41
CA SER A 113 4.24 -1.18 -3.57
C SER A 113 2.94 -1.81 -4.06
N ASN A 114 2.88 -3.15 -4.13
CA ASN A 114 1.73 -3.86 -4.70
C ASN A 114 0.60 -4.04 -3.69
N PHE A 115 0.91 -3.99 -2.39
CA PHE A 115 -0.07 -4.22 -1.33
C PHE A 115 -0.23 -2.99 -0.43
N TYR A 116 0.69 -2.77 0.51
CA TYR A 116 0.51 -1.81 1.60
C TYR A 116 0.39 -0.35 1.14
N LEU A 117 1.31 0.11 0.28
CA LEU A 117 1.33 1.48 -0.21
C LEU A 117 0.17 1.78 -1.16
N ASP A 118 -0.35 0.77 -1.83
CA ASP A 118 -1.53 0.92 -2.69
C ASP A 118 -2.80 1.13 -1.87
N VAL A 119 -2.99 0.33 -0.82
CA VAL A 119 -4.06 0.50 0.18
C VAL A 119 -3.91 1.81 0.93
N ALA A 120 -2.67 2.17 1.29
CA ALA A 120 -2.37 3.39 2.03
C ALA A 120 -2.76 4.68 1.31
N LYS A 121 -2.88 4.69 -0.03
CA LYS A 121 -3.30 5.89 -0.79
C LYS A 121 -4.64 6.43 -0.31
N ASP A 122 -5.58 5.55 0.02
CA ASP A 122 -6.89 5.98 0.52
C ASP A 122 -6.73 6.84 1.77
N ARG A 123 -6.03 6.38 2.80
CA ARG A 123 -5.85 7.16 4.03
C ARG A 123 -4.81 8.28 3.92
N LEU A 124 -3.77 8.15 3.09
CA LEU A 124 -2.76 9.20 2.95
C LEU A 124 -3.30 10.43 2.20
N TYR A 125 -4.15 10.21 1.20
CA TYR A 125 -4.63 11.26 0.31
C TYR A 125 -6.05 11.74 0.64
N ILE A 126 -6.87 10.88 1.23
CA ILE A 126 -8.31 11.16 1.41
C ILE A 126 -8.62 11.59 2.84
N SER A 127 -7.99 11.01 3.86
CA SER A 127 -8.24 11.43 5.24
C SER A 127 -7.83 12.88 5.49
N SER A 128 -8.38 13.50 6.54
CA SER A 128 -7.90 14.80 7.02
C SER A 128 -6.48 14.68 7.59
N LEU A 129 -5.79 15.82 7.77
CA LEU A 129 -4.38 15.84 8.19
C LEU A 129 -4.15 15.08 9.50
N ASP A 130 -5.04 15.27 10.48
CA ASP A 130 -4.95 14.68 11.82
C ASP A 130 -5.84 13.45 12.03
N ASP A 131 -6.39 12.88 10.96
CA ASP A 131 -7.14 11.62 11.05
C ASP A 131 -6.24 10.50 11.60
N PRO A 132 -6.66 9.78 12.66
CA PRO A 132 -5.92 8.64 13.19
C PRO A 132 -5.56 7.58 12.13
N ARG A 133 -6.41 7.35 11.12
CA ARG A 133 -6.14 6.42 10.01
C ARG A 133 -4.91 6.86 9.22
N ARG A 134 -4.74 8.16 9.00
CA ARG A 134 -3.59 8.74 8.29
C ARG A 134 -2.34 8.69 9.15
N ARG A 135 -2.44 9.09 10.43
CA ARG A 135 -1.30 9.11 11.37
C ARG A 135 -0.77 7.71 11.69
N SER A 136 -1.63 6.69 11.76
CA SER A 136 -1.20 5.29 11.91
C SER A 136 -0.36 4.84 10.71
N CYS A 137 -0.79 5.19 9.49
CA CYS A 137 -0.04 4.91 8.27
C CYS A 137 1.32 5.60 8.28
N GLN A 138 1.36 6.90 8.60
CA GLN A 138 2.61 7.68 8.62
C GLN A 138 3.59 7.15 9.66
N THR A 139 3.10 6.65 10.80
CA THR A 139 3.94 6.00 11.82
C THR A 139 4.65 4.78 11.25
N VAL A 140 3.93 3.88 10.57
CA VAL A 140 4.55 2.71 9.91
C VAL A 140 5.51 3.14 8.81
N LEU A 141 5.12 4.11 7.99
CA LEU A 141 5.96 4.64 6.91
C LEU A 141 7.28 5.22 7.42
N GLN A 142 7.25 5.98 8.52
CA GLN A 142 8.44 6.54 9.14
C GLN A 142 9.37 5.44 9.65
N MET A 143 8.85 4.44 10.36
CA MET A 143 9.64 3.31 10.85
C MET A 143 10.26 2.52 9.69
N VAL A 144 9.46 2.24 8.64
CA VAL A 144 9.92 1.52 7.45
C VAL A 144 11.02 2.28 6.73
N ILE A 145 10.91 3.59 6.50
CA ILE A 145 11.94 4.33 5.75
C ILE A 145 13.26 4.43 6.50
N GLU A 146 13.23 4.62 7.82
CA GLU A 146 14.45 4.64 8.63
C GLU A 146 15.16 3.29 8.62
N GLY A 147 14.42 2.21 8.87
CA GLY A 147 14.97 0.86 8.84
C GLY A 147 15.46 0.49 7.45
N PHE A 148 14.72 0.87 6.40
CA PHE A 148 15.07 0.60 5.01
C PHE A 148 16.36 1.29 4.61
N ALA A 149 16.51 2.59 4.94
CA ALA A 149 17.74 3.35 4.68
C ALA A 149 18.96 2.68 5.33
N LYS A 150 18.84 2.25 6.58
CA LYS A 150 19.90 1.54 7.30
C LYS A 150 20.19 0.18 6.68
N ALA A 151 19.17 -0.60 6.32
CA ALA A 151 19.31 -1.93 5.74
C ALA A 151 19.99 -1.92 4.36
N VAL A 152 19.71 -0.91 3.53
CA VAL A 152 20.38 -0.78 2.22
C VAL A 152 21.79 -0.20 2.32
N SER A 153 22.13 0.50 3.40
CA SER A 153 23.36 1.31 3.52
C SER A 153 24.69 0.56 3.26
N PRO A 154 24.87 -0.73 3.62
CA PRO A 154 26.12 -1.43 3.33
C PRO A 154 26.35 -1.64 1.83
N ILE A 155 25.27 -1.77 1.05
CA ILE A 155 25.33 -2.08 -0.39
C ILE A 155 25.13 -0.81 -1.23
N LEU A 156 24.19 0.06 -0.85
CA LEU A 156 23.78 1.26 -1.58
C LEU A 156 24.03 2.53 -0.75
N PRO A 157 25.29 2.84 -0.40
CA PRO A 157 25.61 3.91 0.54
C PRO A 157 25.15 5.30 0.07
N HIS A 158 25.19 5.59 -1.23
CA HIS A 158 24.79 6.92 -1.71
C HIS A 158 23.27 7.10 -1.67
N MET A 159 22.50 6.07 -2.04
CA MET A 159 21.04 6.06 -1.94
C MET A 159 20.58 6.10 -0.49
N ALA A 160 21.24 5.35 0.39
CA ALA A 160 20.93 5.35 1.82
C ALA A 160 21.12 6.73 2.43
N GLU A 161 22.23 7.39 2.12
CA GLU A 161 22.51 8.76 2.57
C GLU A 161 21.57 9.78 1.92
N ASP A 162 21.26 9.66 0.62
CA ASP A 162 20.26 10.49 -0.08
C ASP A 162 18.89 10.39 0.59
N ILE A 163 18.46 9.19 0.97
CA ILE A 163 17.22 8.98 1.74
C ILE A 163 17.31 9.70 3.09
N TRP A 164 18.38 9.47 3.85
CA TRP A 164 18.55 9.98 5.21
C TRP A 164 18.54 11.51 5.27
N GLN A 165 19.27 12.17 4.36
CA GLN A 165 19.34 13.63 4.27
C GLN A 165 18.02 14.30 3.85
N ASN A 166 17.10 13.54 3.25
CA ASN A 166 15.80 14.03 2.80
C ASN A 166 14.64 13.58 3.70
N LEU A 167 14.92 13.01 4.87
CA LEU A 167 13.87 12.73 5.86
C LEU A 167 13.33 14.07 6.41
N PRO A 168 12.00 14.26 6.44
CA PRO A 168 11.40 15.54 6.82
C PRO A 168 11.29 15.74 8.36
N PHE A 169 12.01 14.95 9.14
CA PHE A 169 11.99 14.97 10.60
C PHE A 169 13.41 14.77 11.16
N GLU A 170 13.61 15.15 12.41
CA GLU A 170 14.90 14.97 13.09
C GLU A 170 15.20 13.48 13.29
N THR A 171 16.43 13.10 12.98
CA THR A 171 16.92 11.74 13.16
C THR A 171 18.01 11.68 14.24
N SER A 172 18.39 10.46 14.64
CA SER A 172 19.37 10.24 15.71
C SER A 172 20.81 10.71 15.37
N GLY A 173 21.08 11.11 14.13
CA GLY A 173 22.41 11.50 13.66
C GLY A 173 22.37 12.15 12.29
N ASN A 174 23.45 12.85 11.91
CA ASN A 174 23.50 13.61 10.66
C ASN A 174 23.70 12.71 9.44
N SER A 175 24.04 11.44 9.60
CA SER A 175 24.24 10.49 8.51
C SER A 175 23.68 9.11 8.87
N VAL A 176 23.22 8.36 7.86
CA VAL A 176 22.70 7.01 8.06
C VAL A 176 23.73 6.08 8.72
N PHE A 177 25.03 6.35 8.50
CA PHE A 177 26.15 5.55 9.01
C PHE A 177 26.43 5.75 10.50
N GLU A 178 25.82 6.76 11.15
CA GLU A 178 25.97 7.02 12.59
C GLU A 178 25.01 6.18 13.44
N GLY A 179 23.90 5.72 12.86
CA GLY A 179 22.76 5.13 13.59
C GLY A 179 22.78 3.60 13.78
N GLY A 180 23.79 2.90 13.24
CA GLY A 180 23.92 1.43 13.32
C GLY A 180 22.75 0.64 12.74
N TRP A 181 22.74 -0.68 12.99
CA TRP A 181 21.64 -1.57 12.56
C TRP A 181 20.34 -1.28 13.36
N PRO A 182 19.15 -1.24 12.73
CA PRO A 182 17.91 -0.84 13.38
C PRO A 182 17.27 -1.97 14.23
N LYS A 183 17.95 -2.39 15.31
CA LYS A 183 17.54 -3.56 16.12
C LYS A 183 16.11 -3.50 16.65
N HIS A 184 15.67 -2.34 17.15
CA HIS A 184 14.32 -2.16 17.68
C HIS A 184 13.22 -2.37 16.62
N LEU A 185 13.54 -2.21 15.33
CA LEU A 185 12.60 -2.47 14.23
C LEU A 185 12.55 -3.94 13.82
N ALA A 186 13.39 -4.79 14.42
CA ALA A 186 13.39 -6.23 14.22
C ALA A 186 12.72 -6.98 15.40
N GLU A 187 11.95 -6.27 16.23
CA GLU A 187 11.34 -6.81 17.45
C GLU A 187 9.82 -6.99 17.36
N PHE A 188 9.19 -6.62 16.23
CA PHE A 188 7.75 -6.82 16.05
C PHE A 188 7.43 -8.26 15.63
N ASP A 189 6.48 -8.86 16.33
CA ASP A 189 5.94 -10.17 15.96
C ASP A 189 5.08 -10.06 14.71
N LEU A 190 5.05 -11.15 13.93
CA LEU A 190 4.15 -11.23 12.78
C LEU A 190 2.69 -11.32 13.27
N TYR A 191 1.97 -10.19 13.14
CA TYR A 191 0.62 -10.03 13.67
C TYR A 191 -0.46 -10.55 12.72
N GLU A 192 -1.32 -11.46 13.20
CA GLU A 192 -2.44 -12.04 12.42
C GLU A 192 -2.04 -12.54 11.02
N SER A 193 -0.89 -13.23 10.92
CA SER A 193 -0.30 -13.70 9.66
C SER A 193 -1.28 -14.46 8.78
N GLU A 194 -1.97 -15.45 9.34
CA GLU A 194 -2.94 -16.31 8.62
C GLU A 194 -4.04 -15.48 7.96
N LYS A 195 -4.55 -14.47 8.67
CA LYS A 195 -5.57 -13.54 8.15
C LYS A 195 -5.02 -12.76 6.96
N TRP A 196 -3.85 -12.15 7.11
CA TRP A 196 -3.30 -11.28 6.06
C TRP A 196 -2.76 -12.05 4.85
N GLU A 197 -2.32 -13.29 5.04
CA GLU A 197 -2.01 -14.21 3.94
C GLU A 197 -3.27 -14.56 3.15
N LEU A 198 -4.36 -14.92 3.83
CA LEU A 198 -5.66 -15.14 3.18
C LEU A 198 -6.11 -13.90 2.39
N VAL A 199 -6.02 -12.70 2.99
CA VAL A 199 -6.41 -11.45 2.33
C VAL A 199 -5.57 -11.17 1.08
N ARG A 200 -4.25 -11.40 1.13
CA ARG A 200 -3.38 -11.23 -0.05
C ARG A 200 -3.72 -12.23 -1.15
N ASN A 201 -3.91 -13.50 -0.80
CA ASN A 201 -4.29 -14.52 -1.77
C ASN A 201 -5.64 -14.19 -2.41
N LEU A 202 -6.62 -13.73 -1.61
CA LEU A 202 -7.92 -13.30 -2.11
C LEU A 202 -7.80 -12.09 -3.04
N ARG A 203 -6.95 -11.12 -2.69
CA ARG A 203 -6.66 -9.96 -3.53
C ARG A 203 -6.05 -10.38 -4.87
N ASP A 204 -5.15 -11.35 -4.88
CA ASP A 204 -4.57 -11.88 -6.12
C ASP A 204 -5.64 -12.57 -6.99
N ASP A 205 -6.54 -13.34 -6.39
CA ASP A 205 -7.64 -13.98 -7.09
C ASP A 205 -8.62 -12.96 -7.69
N VAL A 206 -8.99 -11.93 -6.91
CA VAL A 206 -9.77 -10.78 -7.37
C VAL A 206 -9.08 -10.05 -8.52
N ASN A 207 -7.77 -9.79 -8.40
CA ASN A 207 -7.01 -9.08 -9.43
C ASN A 207 -6.96 -9.85 -10.76
N LYS A 208 -6.85 -11.18 -10.73
CA LYS A 208 -6.92 -12.02 -11.94
C LYS A 208 -8.26 -11.84 -12.66
N VAL A 209 -9.36 -11.84 -11.91
CA VAL A 209 -10.71 -11.65 -12.47
C VAL A 209 -10.91 -10.21 -12.97
N LEU A 210 -10.41 -9.22 -12.22
CA LEU A 210 -10.44 -7.81 -12.64
C LEU A 210 -9.70 -7.57 -13.95
N GLU A 211 -8.59 -8.27 -14.18
CA GLU A 211 -7.82 -8.10 -15.41
C GLU A 211 -8.62 -8.54 -16.64
N LEU A 212 -9.40 -9.62 -16.53
CA LEU A 212 -10.35 -10.02 -17.57
C LEU A 212 -11.43 -8.95 -17.79
N ALA A 213 -11.97 -8.41 -16.70
CA ALA A 213 -12.96 -7.34 -16.76
C ALA A 213 -12.43 -6.05 -17.40
N ARG A 214 -11.14 -5.73 -17.20
CA ARG A 214 -10.46 -4.58 -17.83
C ARG A 214 -10.24 -4.78 -19.33
N ILE A 215 -9.77 -5.97 -19.73
CA ILE A 215 -9.58 -6.31 -21.16
C ILE A 215 -10.89 -6.14 -21.93
N ASP A 216 -11.99 -6.57 -21.33
CA ASP A 216 -13.33 -6.47 -21.91
C ASP A 216 -14.00 -5.10 -21.72
N LYS A 217 -13.32 -4.15 -21.06
CA LYS A 217 -13.81 -2.79 -20.78
C LYS A 217 -15.08 -2.73 -19.92
N LEU A 218 -15.33 -3.74 -19.08
CA LEU A 218 -16.38 -3.67 -18.06
C LEU A 218 -16.04 -2.60 -17.01
N VAL A 219 -14.78 -2.56 -16.60
CA VAL A 219 -14.22 -1.61 -15.63
C VAL A 219 -12.88 -1.08 -16.12
N GLY A 220 -12.56 0.18 -15.83
CA GLY A 220 -11.23 0.75 -16.02
C GLY A 220 -10.36 0.58 -14.77
N ALA A 221 -10.73 1.27 -13.70
CA ALA A 221 -10.06 1.17 -12.40
C ALA A 221 -10.67 0.09 -11.51
N SER A 222 -9.90 -0.48 -10.58
CA SER A 222 -10.42 -1.45 -9.59
C SER A 222 -11.58 -0.88 -8.77
N LEU A 223 -11.53 0.40 -8.42
CA LEU A 223 -12.59 1.07 -7.67
C LEU A 223 -13.92 1.13 -8.43
N GLU A 224 -13.97 0.86 -9.74
CA GLU A 224 -15.24 0.76 -10.48
C GLU A 224 -15.94 -0.59 -10.28
N ALA A 225 -15.33 -1.52 -9.55
CA ALA A 225 -15.82 -2.87 -9.38
C ALA A 225 -16.32 -3.16 -7.96
N SER A 226 -17.15 -4.20 -7.86
CA SER A 226 -17.48 -4.91 -6.63
C SER A 226 -17.14 -6.39 -6.76
N ALA A 227 -16.65 -6.98 -5.67
CA ALA A 227 -16.40 -8.41 -5.59
C ALA A 227 -17.48 -9.13 -4.78
N TYR A 228 -17.82 -10.33 -5.23
CA TYR A 228 -18.68 -11.28 -4.54
C TYR A 228 -17.81 -12.48 -4.19
N VAL A 229 -17.74 -12.83 -2.91
CA VAL A 229 -16.80 -13.81 -2.39
C VAL A 229 -17.57 -14.90 -1.67
N TYR A 230 -17.36 -16.15 -2.08
CA TYR A 230 -17.91 -17.33 -1.45
C TYR A 230 -16.78 -18.23 -0.95
N THR A 231 -16.98 -18.84 0.20
CA THR A 231 -16.16 -19.95 0.70
C THR A 231 -17.04 -20.92 1.47
N SER A 232 -16.76 -22.21 1.35
CA SER A 232 -17.38 -23.26 2.15
C SER A 232 -16.65 -23.53 3.47
N ASP A 233 -15.49 -22.89 3.69
CA ASP A 233 -14.70 -23.06 4.91
C ASP A 233 -15.14 -22.02 5.95
N ASP A 234 -15.70 -22.50 7.07
CA ASP A 234 -16.20 -21.66 8.17
C ASP A 234 -15.11 -20.79 8.80
N LYS A 235 -13.84 -21.26 8.84
CA LYS A 235 -12.74 -20.47 9.38
C LYS A 235 -12.40 -19.31 8.46
N VAL A 236 -12.32 -19.60 7.16
CA VAL A 236 -12.10 -18.56 6.13
C VAL A 236 -13.26 -17.57 6.19
N LYS A 237 -14.51 -18.05 6.22
CA LYS A 237 -15.70 -17.20 6.32
C LYS A 237 -15.67 -16.28 7.55
N ALA A 238 -15.28 -16.79 8.72
CA ALA A 238 -15.17 -15.99 9.94
C ALA A 238 -14.10 -14.90 9.84
N ILE A 239 -12.93 -15.22 9.27
CA ILE A 239 -11.88 -14.22 9.00
C ILE A 239 -12.42 -13.15 8.05
N LEU A 240 -13.07 -13.57 6.97
CA LEU A 240 -13.63 -12.64 6.01
C LEU A 240 -14.67 -11.72 6.66
N GLN A 241 -15.62 -12.27 7.43
CA GLN A 241 -16.64 -11.48 8.13
C GLN A 241 -16.06 -10.46 9.12
N SER A 242 -14.90 -10.74 9.72
CA SER A 242 -14.21 -9.79 10.61
C SER A 242 -13.71 -8.52 9.89
N LEU A 243 -13.61 -8.54 8.56
CA LEU A 243 -13.16 -7.44 7.72
C LEU A 243 -14.33 -6.72 7.02
N GLU A 244 -15.58 -7.09 7.34
CA GLU A 244 -16.75 -6.46 6.75
C GLU A 244 -16.93 -5.02 7.26
N GLY A 245 -16.61 -4.06 6.39
CA GLY A 245 -16.77 -2.63 6.63
C GLY A 245 -18.22 -2.15 6.59
N ASP A 246 -18.39 -0.85 6.83
CA ASP A 246 -19.67 -0.18 6.66
C ASP A 246 -20.18 -0.31 5.22
N GLU A 247 -21.50 -0.29 5.02
CA GLU A 247 -22.08 -0.36 3.66
C GLU A 247 -21.75 0.88 2.83
N SER A 248 -21.68 2.04 3.49
CA SER A 248 -21.39 3.33 2.87
C SER A 248 -20.09 3.95 3.39
N LEU A 249 -19.50 4.83 2.58
CA LEU A 249 -18.28 5.58 2.88
C LEU A 249 -18.55 6.71 3.88
N ILE A 250 -18.66 6.35 5.15
CA ILE A 250 -18.93 7.26 6.27
C ILE A 250 -17.66 7.55 7.09
N HIS A 251 -17.69 8.66 7.84
CA HIS A 251 -16.67 8.99 8.83
C HIS A 251 -17.34 9.57 10.09
N PRO A 252 -16.95 9.12 11.30
CA PRO A 252 -16.09 7.96 11.56
C PRO A 252 -16.78 6.65 11.11
N PRO A 253 -16.01 5.60 10.76
CA PRO A 253 -16.56 4.27 10.51
C PRO A 253 -17.20 3.69 11.79
N VAL A 254 -18.17 2.80 11.62
CA VAL A 254 -18.95 2.22 12.73
C VAL A 254 -18.62 0.74 12.92
N LYS A 255 -18.53 -0.04 11.84
CA LYS A 255 -18.25 -1.48 11.93
C LYS A 255 -16.78 -1.81 12.18
N THR A 256 -15.87 -1.00 11.65
CA THR A 256 -14.42 -1.27 11.69
C THR A 256 -13.64 0.00 12.04
N ASN A 257 -12.31 -0.10 12.07
CA ASN A 257 -11.42 1.07 12.19
C ASN A 257 -11.24 1.85 10.87
N GLY A 258 -11.93 1.46 9.79
CA GLY A 258 -11.81 2.07 8.46
C GLY A 258 -10.47 1.84 7.76
N VAL A 259 -9.63 0.93 8.28
CA VAL A 259 -8.33 0.55 7.69
C VAL A 259 -8.34 -0.93 7.31
N ASP A 260 -8.75 -1.80 8.23
CA ASP A 260 -8.69 -3.25 8.06
C ASP A 260 -9.86 -3.82 7.23
N GLU A 261 -10.76 -2.97 6.71
CA GLU A 261 -11.95 -3.40 6.00
C GLU A 261 -11.71 -3.80 4.54
N PHE A 262 -12.54 -4.72 4.05
CA PHE A 262 -12.39 -5.34 2.74
C PHE A 262 -12.25 -4.40 1.56
N ARG A 263 -13.16 -3.42 1.48
CA ARG A 263 -13.19 -2.47 0.37
C ARG A 263 -11.84 -1.78 0.20
N THR A 264 -11.20 -1.47 1.33
CA THR A 264 -9.93 -0.75 1.39
C THR A 264 -8.77 -1.68 1.07
N VAL A 265 -8.71 -2.87 1.69
CA VAL A 265 -7.59 -3.82 1.47
C VAL A 265 -7.59 -4.46 0.08
N LEU A 266 -8.77 -4.63 -0.53
CA LEU A 266 -8.92 -5.14 -1.90
C LEU A 266 -8.95 -4.03 -2.97
N MET A 267 -8.99 -2.75 -2.57
CA MET A 267 -9.10 -1.59 -3.47
C MET A 267 -10.31 -1.69 -4.42
N LEU A 268 -11.48 -1.98 -3.85
CA LEU A 268 -12.75 -2.15 -4.54
C LEU A 268 -13.85 -1.32 -3.87
N SER A 269 -14.85 -0.87 -4.63
CA SER A 269 -15.93 -0.07 -4.05
C SER A 269 -16.99 -0.86 -3.30
N GLY A 270 -17.07 -2.16 -3.54
CA GLY A 270 -17.95 -3.05 -2.80
C GLY A 270 -17.35 -4.44 -2.69
N VAL A 271 -17.54 -5.07 -1.55
CA VAL A 271 -17.16 -6.46 -1.33
C VAL A 271 -18.28 -7.12 -0.56
N LYS A 272 -18.79 -8.24 -1.07
CA LYS A 272 -19.90 -8.98 -0.46
C LYS A 272 -19.49 -10.42 -0.23
N ILE A 273 -19.60 -10.87 1.00
CA ILE A 273 -19.51 -12.28 1.33
C ILE A 273 -20.90 -12.89 1.06
N VAL A 274 -20.97 -13.93 0.25
CA VAL A 274 -22.22 -14.60 -0.10
C VAL A 274 -22.27 -16.01 0.47
N ASP A 275 -23.47 -16.55 0.61
CA ASP A 275 -23.68 -17.86 1.23
C ASP A 275 -23.63 -19.04 0.24
N ASP A 276 -23.68 -18.76 -1.07
CA ASP A 276 -23.60 -19.78 -2.11
C ASP A 276 -23.03 -19.21 -3.43
N VAL A 277 -22.54 -20.11 -4.29
CA VAL A 277 -22.00 -19.78 -5.61
C VAL A 277 -23.10 -19.28 -6.57
N ALA A 278 -24.35 -19.75 -6.42
CA ALA A 278 -25.45 -19.35 -7.28
C ALA A 278 -25.73 -17.83 -7.19
N THR A 279 -25.49 -17.22 -6.03
CA THR A 279 -25.55 -15.77 -5.84
C THR A 279 -24.48 -15.04 -6.66
N ILE A 280 -23.28 -15.61 -6.79
CA ILE A 280 -22.21 -15.06 -7.65
C ILE A 280 -22.65 -15.13 -9.12
N GLU A 281 -23.17 -16.28 -9.55
CA GLU A 281 -23.65 -16.51 -10.92
C GLU A 281 -24.85 -15.61 -11.30
N ALA A 282 -25.63 -15.17 -10.31
CA ALA A 282 -26.73 -14.24 -10.53
C ALA A 282 -26.30 -12.77 -10.66
N GLU A 283 -25.20 -12.37 -10.01
CA GLU A 283 -24.74 -10.98 -9.96
C GLU A 283 -23.55 -10.69 -10.91
N CYS A 284 -22.81 -11.72 -11.32
CA CYS A 284 -21.60 -11.61 -12.15
C CYS A 284 -21.76 -12.42 -13.44
N ASP A 285 -21.28 -11.88 -14.57
CA ASP A 285 -21.16 -12.68 -15.80
C ASP A 285 -20.16 -13.83 -15.58
N GLU A 286 -20.45 -15.01 -16.16
CA GLU A 286 -19.67 -16.24 -15.99
C GLU A 286 -18.16 -16.07 -16.24
N LYS A 287 -17.80 -15.24 -17.24
CA LYS A 287 -16.40 -14.93 -17.57
C LYS A 287 -15.66 -14.08 -16.53
N TYR A 288 -16.39 -13.48 -15.60
CA TYR A 288 -15.85 -12.71 -14.47
C TYR A 288 -16.06 -13.44 -13.14
N ILE A 289 -16.09 -14.77 -13.18
CA ILE A 289 -16.07 -15.64 -12.02
C ILE A 289 -14.77 -16.45 -12.05
N SER A 290 -14.10 -16.55 -10.90
CA SER A 290 -12.86 -17.28 -10.76
C SER A 290 -13.06 -18.77 -11.03
N THR A 291 -12.01 -19.44 -11.53
CA THR A 291 -11.97 -20.90 -11.61
C THR A 291 -11.99 -21.54 -10.22
N THR A 292 -12.17 -22.85 -10.15
CA THR A 292 -12.32 -23.62 -8.89
C THR A 292 -11.04 -23.81 -8.07
N ASP A 293 -9.86 -23.48 -8.60
CA ASP A 293 -8.57 -23.61 -7.89
C ASP A 293 -7.93 -22.22 -7.69
N THR A 294 -8.34 -21.54 -6.61
CA THR A 294 -7.88 -20.20 -6.24
C THR A 294 -6.92 -20.26 -5.06
N ALA A 295 -5.98 -19.31 -4.99
CA ALA A 295 -4.97 -19.30 -3.93
C ALA A 295 -5.59 -19.07 -2.54
N SER A 296 -6.72 -18.37 -2.49
CA SER A 296 -7.50 -18.12 -1.27
C SER A 296 -8.44 -19.27 -0.88
N GLY A 297 -8.65 -20.24 -1.77
CA GLY A 297 -9.72 -21.24 -1.63
C GLY A 297 -11.13 -20.66 -1.72
N CYS A 298 -11.28 -19.40 -2.12
CA CYS A 298 -12.58 -18.73 -2.30
C CYS A 298 -13.00 -18.70 -3.77
N THR A 299 -14.29 -18.81 -4.04
CA THR A 299 -14.86 -18.44 -5.35
C THR A 299 -15.10 -16.93 -5.36
N VAL A 300 -14.63 -16.26 -6.40
CA VAL A 300 -14.71 -14.80 -6.55
C VAL A 300 -15.41 -14.44 -7.85
N GLY A 301 -16.46 -13.63 -7.77
CA GLY A 301 -17.04 -12.95 -8.93
C GLY A 301 -16.79 -11.45 -8.88
N VAL A 302 -16.67 -10.81 -10.03
CA VAL A 302 -16.53 -9.35 -10.14
C VAL A 302 -17.64 -8.78 -11.02
N ALA A 303 -18.27 -7.72 -10.54
CA ALA A 303 -19.24 -6.92 -11.27
C ALA A 303 -18.93 -5.43 -11.14
N LYS A 304 -19.64 -4.58 -11.89
CA LYS A 304 -19.52 -3.13 -11.74
C LYS A 304 -20.09 -2.68 -10.39
N ALA A 305 -19.40 -1.76 -9.72
CA ALA A 305 -19.88 -1.18 -8.48
C ALA A 305 -21.18 -0.40 -8.69
N LYS A 306 -22.08 -0.50 -7.71
CA LYS A 306 -23.36 0.21 -7.70
C LYS A 306 -23.15 1.65 -7.18
N GLY A 307 -24.03 2.56 -7.57
CA GLY A 307 -24.01 3.96 -7.13
C GLY A 307 -23.23 4.89 -8.06
N LYS A 308 -22.78 6.03 -7.52
CA LYS A 308 -22.05 7.07 -8.26
C LYS A 308 -20.60 7.12 -7.79
N LYS A 309 -19.69 7.57 -8.65
CA LYS A 309 -18.28 7.79 -8.30
C LYS A 309 -18.17 9.01 -7.38
N CYS A 310 -17.38 8.91 -6.32
CA CYS A 310 -16.94 10.05 -5.53
C CYS A 310 -15.82 10.79 -6.28
N GLU A 311 -15.98 12.07 -6.57
CA GLU A 311 -14.98 12.83 -7.35
C GLU A 311 -13.65 13.06 -6.60
N ARG A 312 -13.61 12.82 -5.28
CA ARG A 312 -12.39 12.93 -4.46
C ARG A 312 -11.66 11.62 -4.23
N CYS A 313 -12.34 10.60 -3.67
CA CYS A 313 -11.70 9.31 -3.38
C CYS A 313 -11.87 8.23 -4.44
N TRP A 314 -12.71 8.49 -5.46
CA TRP A 314 -12.99 7.60 -6.60
C TRP A 314 -13.67 6.27 -6.27
N PHE A 315 -13.94 5.99 -5.00
CA PHE A 315 -14.88 4.93 -4.63
C PHE A 315 -16.29 5.24 -5.12
N TYR A 316 -17.06 4.20 -5.39
CA TYR A 316 -18.46 4.24 -5.76
C TYR A 316 -19.32 3.95 -4.54
N ASP A 317 -20.38 4.72 -4.38
CA ASP A 317 -21.32 4.58 -3.28
C ASP A 317 -22.73 4.98 -3.73
N THR A 318 -23.74 4.30 -3.19
CA THR A 318 -25.15 4.57 -3.51
C THR A 318 -25.68 5.82 -2.82
N GLN A 319 -25.02 6.32 -1.78
CA GLN A 319 -25.41 7.51 -1.03
C GLN A 319 -24.89 8.82 -1.64
N ILE A 320 -23.98 8.76 -2.61
CA ILE A 320 -23.41 9.97 -3.24
C ILE A 320 -24.51 10.72 -4.02
N GLY A 321 -24.74 11.96 -3.60
CA GLY A 321 -25.77 12.85 -4.13
C GLY A 321 -27.19 12.57 -3.62
N GLU A 322 -27.36 11.63 -2.68
CA GLU A 322 -28.65 11.34 -2.05
C GLU A 322 -28.81 12.05 -0.70
N GLN A 323 -27.70 12.47 -0.09
CA GLN A 323 -27.65 13.20 1.17
C GLN A 323 -27.52 14.72 0.93
N ASP A 324 -28.08 15.53 1.82
CA ASP A 324 -27.95 17.00 1.79
C ASP A 324 -26.59 17.43 2.37
N LEU A 325 -25.52 17.12 1.64
CA LEU A 325 -24.13 17.45 1.98
C LEU A 325 -23.63 18.68 1.19
N PRO A 326 -22.69 19.48 1.73
CA PRO A 326 -22.15 20.65 1.05
C PRO A 326 -21.60 20.38 -0.36
N HIS A 327 -20.97 19.22 -0.56
CA HIS A 327 -20.47 18.74 -1.85
C HIS A 327 -21.18 17.45 -2.24
N SER A 328 -22.19 17.55 -3.11
CA SER A 328 -23.07 16.43 -3.48
C SER A 328 -22.42 15.38 -4.39
N ASP A 329 -21.29 15.69 -5.02
CA ASP A 329 -20.54 14.80 -5.93
C ASP A 329 -19.40 14.03 -5.23
N VAL A 330 -19.31 14.14 -3.91
CA VAL A 330 -18.36 13.37 -3.09
C VAL A 330 -19.09 12.68 -1.94
N CYS A 331 -18.52 11.58 -1.44
CA CYS A 331 -19.10 10.82 -0.33
C CYS A 331 -19.03 11.58 1.01
N GLN A 332 -19.79 11.11 2.01
CA GLN A 332 -19.81 11.70 3.36
C GLN A 332 -18.40 11.81 3.95
N ARG A 333 -17.61 10.72 3.94
CA ARG A 333 -16.21 10.72 4.38
C ARG A 333 -15.35 11.81 3.73
N CYS A 334 -15.58 12.09 2.45
CA CYS A 334 -14.84 13.14 1.75
C CYS A 334 -15.36 14.54 2.08
N ASN A 335 -16.66 14.72 2.30
CA ASN A 335 -17.21 15.98 2.81
C ASN A 335 -16.60 16.31 4.19
N ASP A 336 -16.52 15.34 5.09
CA ASP A 336 -15.96 15.53 6.43
C ASP A 336 -14.48 15.93 6.38
N ALA A 337 -13.71 15.30 5.49
CA ALA A 337 -12.30 15.67 5.28
C ALA A 337 -12.13 17.08 4.68
N ILE A 338 -13.02 17.49 3.78
CA ILE A 338 -13.01 18.87 3.23
C ILE A 338 -13.37 19.86 4.35
N ALA A 339 -14.41 19.59 5.13
CA ALA A 339 -14.82 20.45 6.24
C ALA A 339 -13.69 20.63 7.28
N ALA A 340 -12.99 19.55 7.63
CA ALA A 340 -11.82 19.62 8.51
C ALA A 340 -10.69 20.49 7.91
N TRP A 341 -10.45 20.39 6.60
CA TRP A 341 -9.47 21.23 5.93
C TRP A 341 -9.90 22.72 5.93
N GLU A 342 -11.17 23.01 5.67
CA GLU A 342 -11.71 24.38 5.68
C GLU A 342 -11.58 25.03 7.07
N GLU A 343 -11.83 24.25 8.13
CA GLU A 343 -11.69 24.71 9.52
C GLU A 343 -10.23 25.10 9.82
N VAL A 344 -9.27 24.24 9.48
CA VAL A 344 -7.84 24.47 9.73
C VAL A 344 -7.31 25.67 8.95
N ASN A 345 -7.72 25.84 7.69
CA ASN A 345 -7.20 26.89 6.82
C ASN A 345 -7.99 28.20 6.92
N SER A 346 -9.16 28.21 7.57
CA SER A 346 -10.08 29.35 7.57
C SER A 346 -10.46 29.82 6.15
N GLU A 347 -10.49 28.88 5.21
CA GLU A 347 -10.79 29.09 3.79
C GLU A 347 -11.89 28.12 3.35
N LYS A 348 -12.67 28.51 2.34
CA LYS A 348 -13.67 27.61 1.74
C LYS A 348 -13.07 26.90 0.55
N PHE A 349 -13.28 25.59 0.48
CA PHE A 349 -12.92 24.81 -0.68
C PHE A 349 -13.78 25.22 -1.87
N VAL A 350 -13.11 25.63 -2.94
CA VAL A 350 -13.76 25.95 -4.21
C VAL A 350 -13.24 24.96 -5.25
N LYS A 351 -14.13 24.14 -5.79
CA LYS A 351 -13.81 23.24 -6.88
C LYS A 351 -13.34 24.07 -8.09
N ALA A 352 -12.18 23.75 -8.64
CA ALA A 352 -11.70 24.39 -9.87
C ALA A 352 -12.74 24.23 -10.98
N ALA A 353 -12.94 25.27 -11.79
CA ALA A 353 -13.78 25.17 -12.98
C ALA A 353 -13.20 24.08 -13.89
N PRO A 354 -14.05 23.25 -14.54
CA PRO A 354 -13.54 22.27 -15.51
C PRO A 354 -12.74 23.01 -16.57
N GLU A 355 -11.48 22.59 -16.77
CA GLU A 355 -10.66 23.12 -17.86
C GLU A 355 -11.39 22.86 -19.18
N GLU A 356 -11.50 23.89 -20.04
CA GLU A 356 -12.04 23.71 -21.38
C GLU A 356 -11.22 22.62 -22.09
N PRO A 357 -11.88 21.68 -22.81
CA PRO A 357 -11.15 20.66 -23.53
C PRO A 357 -10.17 21.36 -24.47
N VAL A 358 -8.88 21.14 -24.25
CA VAL A 358 -7.83 21.61 -25.15
C VAL A 358 -8.18 21.06 -26.52
N GLU A 359 -8.59 21.93 -27.45
CA GLU A 359 -8.79 21.55 -28.85
C GLU A 359 -7.47 20.96 -29.35
N THR A 360 -7.42 19.63 -29.44
CA THR A 360 -6.33 18.95 -30.11
C THR A 360 -6.38 19.38 -31.56
N MET A 361 -5.49 20.31 -31.95
CA MET A 361 -5.30 20.66 -33.34
C MET A 361 -5.02 19.39 -34.15
N ALA A 362 -5.88 19.16 -35.15
CA ALA A 362 -5.91 17.98 -36.01
C ALA A 362 -4.65 17.77 -36.85
#